data_AF-A0AAD5QIH2-F1
#
_entry.id   AF-A0AAD5QIH2-F1
#
_cell.length_a   1.000
_cell.length_b   1.000
_cell.length_c   1.000
_cell.angle_alpha   90.00
_cell.angle_beta   90.00
_cell.angle_gamma   90.00
#
_symmetry.space_group_name_H-M   'P 1'
#
loop_
_entity.id
_entity.type
_entity.pdbx_description
1 polymer ?
#
loop_
_entity_poly.entity_id
_entity_poly.type
_entity_poly.pdbx_seq_one_letter_code
_entity_poly.pdbx_strand_id
1 'polypeptide(L)'
;MEMEYNIHCGIAHTRWATHGQPKDVNSHPQRSNEKNEFVVVHNGIITNYREIKEYLKKKGHKFESETDTEVIAKLTQHIHDRYPEFSFRQVVEVVVQQLEGAFALAFKSSNFPGQLVATRRGSPLVFGIKSSSQLQTNHFPVSFSKVRCSASDESYLDISNGHDLSYENGPARTVEHKKSTTKVRPFDSEEWQVEYFVASDASAIIEHTKQVLFLEDDDVAFVEDGALTIHRVGRSSSENTVQRREVQNLNMELQQIMKGNFKTFMQKEIFEQPESIVNTMRGRLLSSGQVVLGGIKDYTSDIKRCRRLIIVACGTSYNSAIACRQILEELSELPVVLELASDFLDRKTPIFRDDVCIFVSQSGETADTLMALRYCKPRGALLIGVTNTVGSSLCRESHCGIHINAGPEIGVASTKAYTSQILSLLMFALVLSDDRISMTNRRKEIITALNSLPGLIQEVLELDKESTPNCSEVL
;
A
#
# COMPACT_ATOMS: atom_id res chain seq x y z
N MET A 1 24.59 29.56 11.16
CA MET A 1 25.35 28.33 11.46
C MET A 1 24.49 27.18 10.98
N GLU A 2 24.93 26.49 9.93
CA GLU A 2 24.37 25.18 9.62
C GLU A 2 24.70 24.26 10.80
N MET A 3 23.68 23.68 11.42
CA MET A 3 23.87 22.72 12.50
C MET A 3 24.21 21.37 11.87
N GLU A 4 25.38 20.84 12.20
CA GLU A 4 25.83 19.52 11.73
C GLU A 4 25.40 18.46 12.77
N TYR A 5 24.69 17.43 12.31
CA TYR A 5 24.23 16.34 13.16
C TYR A 5 24.82 15.01 12.67
N ASN A 6 25.53 14.30 13.54
CA ASN A 6 26.05 12.96 13.24
C ASN A 6 24.92 11.90 13.17
N ILE A 7 23.86 12.09 13.97
CA ILE A 7 22.67 11.24 13.98
C ILE A 7 21.46 12.16 14.08
N HIS A 8 20.54 12.04 13.12
CA HIS A 8 19.30 12.80 13.11
C HIS A 8 18.14 11.96 12.57
N CYS A 9 16.95 12.14 13.15
CA CYS A 9 15.72 11.56 12.66
C CYS A 9 14.73 12.70 12.37
N GLY A 10 14.28 12.81 11.13
CA GLY A 10 13.23 13.72 10.69
C GLY A 10 11.96 12.95 10.32
N ILE A 11 10.79 13.51 10.59
CA ILE A 11 9.51 13.01 10.07
C ILE A 11 8.74 14.18 9.46
N ALA A 12 8.08 13.94 8.34
CA ALA A 12 7.27 14.93 7.62
C ALA A 12 5.98 14.28 7.13
N HIS A 13 4.96 15.09 6.83
CA HIS A 13 3.65 14.58 6.41
C HIS A 13 2.87 15.61 5.59
N THR A 14 2.17 15.14 4.57
CA THR A 14 1.16 15.91 3.82
C THR A 14 -0.21 15.31 4.10
N ARG A 15 -1.15 16.16 4.53
CA ARG A 15 -2.42 15.70 5.09
C ARG A 15 -3.60 15.95 4.15
N TRP A 16 -4.30 14.88 3.79
CA TRP A 16 -5.68 14.95 3.30
C TRP A 16 -6.63 14.82 4.50
N ALA A 17 -7.34 15.90 4.84
CA ALA A 17 -8.15 15.93 6.07
C ALA A 17 -9.41 15.04 5.97
N THR A 18 -9.48 13.99 6.78
CA THR A 18 -10.67 13.13 6.97
C THR A 18 -11.46 13.51 8.23
N HIS A 19 -10.76 13.75 9.34
CA HIS A 19 -11.31 14.24 10.61
C HIS A 19 -10.77 15.63 10.96
N GLY A 20 -11.64 16.58 11.30
CA GLY A 20 -11.22 17.95 11.64
C GLY A 20 -10.80 18.79 10.44
N GLN A 21 -10.99 20.10 10.56
CA GLN A 21 -10.73 21.04 9.45
C GLN A 21 -9.22 21.15 9.13
N PRO A 22 -8.84 21.46 7.87
CA PRO A 22 -7.46 21.83 7.54
C PRO A 22 -7.03 23.08 8.31
N LYS A 23 -6.26 22.88 9.38
CA LYS A 23 -5.71 23.91 10.28
C LYS A 23 -4.36 23.44 10.78
N ASP A 24 -3.46 24.36 11.13
CA ASP A 24 -2.11 24.05 11.62
C ASP A 24 -2.12 23.08 12.80
N VAL A 25 -3.04 23.25 13.75
CA VAL A 25 -3.20 22.35 14.91
C VAL A 25 -3.63 20.92 14.54
N ASN A 26 -4.29 20.75 13.40
CA ASN A 26 -4.72 19.46 12.87
C ASN A 26 -3.71 18.86 11.87
N SER A 27 -2.67 19.62 11.49
CA SER A 27 -1.58 19.09 10.68
C SER A 27 -0.75 18.08 11.47
N HIS A 28 -0.05 17.21 10.75
CA HIS A 28 0.91 16.29 11.36
C HIS A 28 2.32 16.90 11.25
N PRO A 29 3.28 16.54 12.13
CA PRO A 29 3.18 15.56 13.21
C PRO A 29 2.29 15.99 14.38
N GLN A 30 1.53 15.05 14.94
CA GLN A 30 0.79 15.28 16.19
C GLN A 30 1.70 14.97 17.38
N ARG A 31 1.56 15.75 18.45
CA ARG A 31 2.44 15.72 19.63
C ARG A 31 1.74 15.22 20.88
N SER A 32 2.48 14.57 21.77
CA SER A 32 1.97 14.07 23.04
C SER A 32 1.75 15.18 24.08
N ASN A 33 2.63 16.18 24.12
CA ASN A 33 2.55 17.32 25.03
C ASN A 33 3.27 18.55 24.47
N GLU A 34 3.24 19.65 25.21
CA GLU A 34 3.86 20.94 24.83
C GLU A 34 5.38 20.85 24.63
N LYS A 35 6.04 19.85 25.22
CA LYS A 35 7.48 19.59 25.08
C LYS A 35 7.82 18.71 23.87
N ASN A 36 6.82 18.21 23.14
CA ASN A 36 6.99 17.30 22.00
C ASN A 36 7.72 16.00 22.35
N GLU A 37 7.48 15.43 23.54
CA GLU A 37 8.19 14.22 24.01
C GLU A 37 8.00 13.03 23.07
N PHE A 38 6.78 12.85 22.53
CA PHE A 38 6.48 11.91 21.46
C PHE A 38 5.74 12.64 20.35
N VAL A 39 6.13 12.37 19.12
CA VAL A 39 5.47 12.88 17.92
C VAL A 39 5.22 11.76 16.92
N VAL A 40 4.11 11.84 16.19
CA VAL A 40 3.69 10.81 15.24
C VAL A 40 3.12 11.43 13.96
N VAL A 41 3.44 10.82 12.83
CA VAL A 41 2.75 11.04 11.55
C VAL A 41 1.93 9.81 11.20
N HIS A 42 0.76 10.00 10.59
CA HIS A 42 -0.24 8.97 10.41
C HIS A 42 -0.94 9.07 9.05
N ASN A 43 -0.99 7.96 8.32
CA ASN A 43 -1.86 7.76 7.16
C ASN A 43 -2.88 6.68 7.43
N GLY A 44 -4.17 7.05 7.44
CA GLY A 44 -5.26 6.13 7.71
C GLY A 44 -6.33 6.75 8.60
N ILE A 45 -7.12 5.89 9.25
CA ILE A 45 -8.17 6.28 10.18
C ILE A 45 -8.12 5.32 11.38
N ILE A 46 -8.07 5.91 12.58
CA ILE A 46 -8.25 5.16 13.83
C ILE A 46 -9.75 5.12 14.16
N THR A 47 -10.37 3.96 14.03
CA THR A 47 -11.84 3.83 14.14
C THR A 47 -12.35 3.95 15.57
N ASN A 48 -11.54 3.55 16.55
CA ASN A 48 -11.86 3.60 17.99
C ASN A 48 -11.22 4.81 18.71
N TYR A 49 -10.95 5.90 17.98
CA TYR A 49 -10.26 7.07 18.55
C TYR A 49 -11.08 7.75 19.66
N ARG A 50 -12.42 7.64 19.63
CA ARG A 50 -13.30 8.31 20.61
C ARG A 50 -13.16 7.68 21.99
N GLU A 51 -13.18 6.35 22.03
CA GLU A 51 -13.01 5.53 23.23
C GLU A 51 -11.65 5.82 23.87
N ILE A 52 -10.58 5.82 23.06
CA ILE A 52 -9.22 6.13 23.52
C ILE A 52 -9.14 7.58 24.04
N LYS A 53 -9.72 8.54 23.32
CA LYS A 53 -9.72 9.97 23.71
C LYS A 53 -10.42 10.18 25.05
N GLU A 54 -11.56 9.55 25.28
CA GLU A 54 -12.28 9.64 26.56
C GLU A 54 -11.49 9.01 27.71
N TYR A 55 -10.89 7.84 27.49
CA TYR A 55 -10.01 7.20 28.47
C TYR A 55 -8.84 8.10 28.86
N LEU A 56 -8.12 8.66 27.89
CA LEU A 56 -6.96 9.51 28.13
C LEU A 56 -7.35 10.83 28.82
N LYS A 57 -8.50 11.42 28.47
CA LYS A 57 -9.05 12.59 29.19
C LYS A 57 -9.31 12.28 30.66
N LYS A 58 -9.89 11.11 30.99
CA LYS A 58 -10.09 10.66 32.38
C LYS A 58 -8.77 10.46 33.13
N LYS A 59 -7.69 10.13 32.41
CA LYS A 59 -6.32 10.03 32.95
C LYS A 59 -5.56 11.37 32.99
N GLY A 60 -6.22 12.49 32.67
CA GLY A 60 -5.66 13.83 32.80
C GLY A 60 -4.98 14.39 31.54
N HIS A 61 -4.99 13.66 30.42
CA HIS A 61 -4.44 14.16 29.16
C HIS A 61 -5.32 15.25 28.56
N LYS A 62 -4.70 16.34 28.13
CA LYS A 62 -5.37 17.43 27.41
C LYS A 62 -5.17 17.27 25.90
N PHE A 63 -6.23 17.51 25.14
CA PHE A 63 -6.22 17.44 23.68
C PHE A 63 -6.30 18.84 23.08
N GLU A 64 -5.58 19.07 22.00
CA GLU A 64 -5.52 20.35 21.28
C GLU A 64 -6.11 20.28 19.87
N SER A 65 -6.19 19.10 19.28
CA SER A 65 -6.67 18.87 17.92
C SER A 65 -8.01 18.13 17.87
N GLU A 66 -8.62 18.18 16.68
CA GLU A 66 -9.83 17.43 16.32
C GLU A 66 -9.50 16.10 15.63
N THR A 67 -8.22 15.79 15.47
CA THR A 67 -7.77 14.61 14.73
C THR A 67 -7.91 13.34 15.56
N ASP A 68 -8.13 12.23 14.87
CA ASP A 68 -7.98 10.89 15.40
C ASP A 68 -6.50 10.58 15.70
N THR A 69 -5.56 11.13 14.93
CA THR A 69 -4.11 10.94 15.11
C THR A 69 -3.59 11.37 16.48
N GLU A 70 -4.10 12.45 17.07
CA GLU A 70 -3.58 12.95 18.36
C GLU A 70 -3.70 11.93 19.49
N VAL A 71 -4.74 11.07 19.46
CA VAL A 71 -4.92 10.02 20.47
C VAL A 71 -3.74 9.06 20.50
N ILE A 72 -3.09 8.84 19.35
CA ILE A 72 -1.91 7.97 19.22
C ILE A 72 -0.73 8.58 19.98
N ALA A 73 -0.47 9.88 19.79
CA ALA A 73 0.62 10.58 20.47
C ALA A 73 0.40 10.60 21.99
N LYS A 74 -0.83 10.94 22.44
CA LYS A 74 -1.18 10.93 23.87
C LYS A 74 -1.10 9.52 24.48
N LEU A 75 -1.56 8.50 23.76
CA LEU A 75 -1.50 7.12 24.21
C LEU A 75 -0.05 6.64 24.35
N THR A 76 0.82 7.01 23.41
CA THR A 76 2.25 6.69 23.46
C THR A 76 2.90 7.23 24.74
N GLN A 77 2.65 8.50 25.06
CA GLN A 77 3.11 9.08 26.33
C GLN A 77 2.50 8.35 27.54
N HIS A 78 1.20 8.08 27.54
CA HIS A 78 0.54 7.41 28.66
C HIS A 78 1.14 6.02 28.96
N ILE A 79 1.46 5.25 27.91
CA ILE A 79 2.11 3.94 28.04
C ILE A 79 3.55 4.10 28.54
N HIS A 80 4.32 5.04 28.00
CA HIS A 80 5.69 5.31 28.46
C HIS A 80 5.73 5.72 29.94
N ASP A 81 4.85 6.64 30.36
CA ASP A 81 4.81 7.12 31.75
C ASP A 81 4.44 6.00 32.73
N ARG A 82 3.63 5.03 32.29
CA ARG A 82 3.22 3.87 33.08
C ARG A 82 4.28 2.77 33.12
N TYR A 83 5.07 2.62 32.05
CA TYR A 83 6.12 1.62 31.93
C TYR A 83 7.45 2.26 31.48
N PRO A 84 8.15 2.99 32.37
CA PRO A 84 9.37 3.72 32.01
C PRO A 84 10.52 2.83 31.52
N GLU A 85 10.50 1.55 31.87
CA GLU A 85 11.51 0.55 31.50
C GLU A 85 11.33 0.02 30.06
N PHE A 86 10.23 0.35 29.38
CA PHE A 86 10.00 -0.14 28.03
C PHE A 86 10.87 0.59 27.01
N SER A 87 11.50 -0.18 26.13
CA SER A 87 12.13 0.37 24.93
C SER A 87 11.11 1.08 24.05
N PHE A 88 11.55 2.02 23.21
CA PHE A 88 10.66 2.78 22.33
C PHE A 88 9.78 1.87 21.46
N ARG A 89 10.38 0.80 20.92
CA ARG A 89 9.68 -0.26 20.20
C ARG A 89 8.55 -0.88 21.02
N GLN A 90 8.82 -1.28 22.27
CA GLN A 90 7.82 -1.92 23.13
C GLN A 90 6.65 -1.00 23.47
N VAL A 91 6.92 0.29 23.69
CA VAL A 91 5.87 1.30 23.88
C VAL A 91 4.94 1.32 22.66
N VAL A 92 5.50 1.40 21.45
CA VAL A 92 4.72 1.42 20.20
C VAL A 92 3.98 0.10 19.97
N GLU A 93 4.61 -1.05 20.28
CA GLU A 93 3.96 -2.38 20.19
C GLU A 93 2.71 -2.47 21.07
N VAL A 94 2.70 -1.86 22.25
CA VAL A 94 1.52 -1.79 23.13
C VAL A 94 0.50 -0.80 22.58
N VAL A 95 0.93 0.35 22.06
CA VAL A 95 0.05 1.35 21.44
C VAL A 95 -0.75 0.72 20.29
N VAL A 96 -0.10 0.05 19.34
CA VAL A 96 -0.78 -0.51 18.15
C VAL A 96 -1.74 -1.66 18.45
N GLN A 97 -1.61 -2.32 19.61
CA GLN A 97 -2.60 -3.30 20.08
C GLN A 97 -3.92 -2.65 20.49
N GLN A 98 -3.89 -1.37 20.86
CA GLN A 98 -5.08 -0.61 21.27
C GLN A 98 -5.77 0.09 20.10
N LEU A 99 -5.09 0.23 18.96
CA LEU A 99 -5.61 0.92 17.80
C LEU A 99 -6.44 -0.03 16.93
N GLU A 100 -7.64 0.40 16.60
CA GLU A 100 -8.48 -0.22 15.57
C GLU A 100 -8.50 0.65 14.31
N GLY A 101 -8.72 0.00 13.17
CA GLY A 101 -8.76 0.65 11.86
C GLY A 101 -7.54 0.32 11.00
N ALA A 102 -7.26 1.22 10.06
CA ALA A 102 -6.14 1.10 9.13
C ALA A 102 -5.22 2.30 9.31
N PHE A 103 -3.92 2.07 9.46
CA PHE A 103 -2.92 3.09 9.75
C PHE A 103 -1.54 2.72 9.20
N ALA A 104 -0.77 3.72 8.80
CA ALA A 104 0.68 3.67 8.68
C ALA A 104 1.25 4.80 9.54
N LEU A 105 2.14 4.45 10.46
CA LEU A 105 2.62 5.32 11.53
C LEU A 105 4.13 5.39 11.51
N ALA A 106 4.68 6.57 11.77
CA ALA A 106 6.09 6.76 12.10
C ALA A 106 6.22 7.67 13.33
N PHE A 107 6.97 7.19 14.32
CA PHE A 107 7.12 7.79 15.64
C PHE A 107 8.54 8.30 15.85
N LYS A 108 8.65 9.49 16.43
CA LYS A 108 9.90 10.06 16.94
C LYS A 108 9.68 10.53 18.38
N SER A 109 10.72 10.47 19.19
CA SER A 109 10.66 10.92 20.57
C SER A 109 11.94 11.67 20.98
N SER A 110 11.81 12.68 21.83
CA SER A 110 12.98 13.30 22.48
C SER A 110 13.57 12.43 23.59
N ASN A 111 12.79 11.48 24.13
CA ASN A 111 13.25 10.53 25.16
C ASN A 111 14.10 9.41 24.55
N PHE A 112 13.92 9.15 23.26
CA PHE A 112 14.65 8.14 22.48
C PHE A 112 15.38 8.80 21.29
N PRO A 113 16.40 9.63 21.55
CA PRO A 113 17.07 10.41 20.51
C PRO A 113 17.72 9.50 19.45
N GLY A 114 17.54 9.83 18.17
CA GLY A 114 18.10 9.08 17.05
C GLY A 114 17.35 7.78 16.70
N GLN A 115 16.33 7.40 17.47
CA GLN A 115 15.51 6.22 17.18
C GLN A 115 14.27 6.57 16.34
N LEU A 116 13.83 5.59 15.53
CA LEU A 116 12.61 5.65 14.74
C LEU A 116 11.86 4.35 14.88
N VAL A 117 10.56 4.42 15.16
CA VAL A 117 9.66 3.26 15.09
C VAL A 117 8.61 3.54 14.03
N ALA A 118 8.41 2.61 13.11
CA ALA A 118 7.37 2.72 12.10
C ALA A 118 6.61 1.41 11.96
N THR A 119 5.31 1.48 11.72
CA THR A 119 4.42 0.32 11.74
C THR A 119 3.19 0.58 10.88
N ARG A 120 2.57 -0.50 10.39
CA ARG A 120 1.39 -0.41 9.54
C ARG A 120 0.36 -1.49 9.83
N ARG A 121 -0.89 -1.19 9.49
CA ARG A 121 -2.00 -2.12 9.34
C ARG A 121 -2.95 -1.55 8.28
N GLY A 122 -3.13 -2.21 7.15
CA GLY A 122 -4.06 -1.76 6.10
C GLY A 122 -3.68 -0.46 5.37
N SER A 123 -2.47 0.08 5.55
CA SER A 123 -1.99 1.29 4.86
C SER A 123 -0.53 1.11 4.42
N PRO A 124 -0.14 1.46 3.17
CA PRO A 124 1.22 1.30 2.66
C PRO A 124 2.31 1.99 3.51
N LEU A 125 3.42 1.28 3.71
CA LEU A 125 4.61 1.79 4.36
C LEU A 125 5.84 1.03 3.85
N VAL A 126 6.84 1.78 3.39
CA VAL A 126 8.06 1.26 2.75
C VAL A 126 9.30 1.92 3.33
N PHE A 127 10.37 1.13 3.48
CA PHE A 127 11.68 1.56 3.95
C PHE A 127 12.68 1.55 2.79
N GLY A 128 13.16 2.71 2.38
CA GLY A 128 14.34 2.88 1.54
C GLY A 128 15.61 2.76 2.37
N ILE A 129 16.60 2.05 1.84
CA ILE A 129 17.90 1.87 2.47
C ILE A 129 18.97 2.41 1.54
N LYS A 130 19.77 3.35 2.02
CA LYS A 130 20.95 3.85 1.32
C LYS A 130 22.14 3.72 2.24
N SER A 131 23.19 3.09 1.73
CA SER A 131 24.44 2.87 2.47
C SER A 131 25.59 3.02 1.48
N SER A 132 26.69 3.63 1.93
CA SER A 132 27.94 3.69 1.15
C SER A 132 28.60 2.31 1.00
N SER A 133 28.26 1.40 1.91
CA SER A 133 28.74 0.01 1.94
C SER A 133 27.62 -0.95 1.55
N GLN A 134 27.93 -2.17 1.09
CA GLN A 134 26.95 -3.23 0.81
C GLN A 134 26.00 -3.54 2.01
N LEU A 135 24.99 -4.38 1.85
CA LEU A 135 24.18 -4.82 3.00
C LEU A 135 24.66 -6.19 3.47
N GLN A 136 24.72 -6.44 4.78
CA GLN A 136 25.08 -7.76 5.33
C GLN A 136 24.10 -8.86 4.87
N THR A 137 22.82 -8.48 4.69
CA THR A 137 21.77 -9.38 4.22
C THR A 137 20.71 -8.57 3.48
N ASN A 138 20.15 -9.17 2.43
CA ASN A 138 18.95 -8.65 1.76
C ASN A 138 17.66 -9.20 2.39
N HIS A 139 17.75 -10.03 3.43
CA HIS A 139 16.63 -10.64 4.12
C HIS A 139 16.65 -10.26 5.60
N PHE A 140 15.58 -9.60 6.04
CA PHE A 140 15.37 -9.19 7.42
C PHE A 140 14.41 -10.17 8.09
N PRO A 141 14.88 -11.00 9.05
CA PRO A 141 14.01 -11.90 9.78
C PRO A 141 13.06 -11.12 10.69
N VAL A 142 11.80 -11.54 10.72
CA VAL A 142 10.79 -10.97 11.62
C VAL A 142 10.94 -11.59 13.01
N SER A 143 11.22 -10.75 14.00
CA SER A 143 11.30 -11.15 15.40
C SER A 143 9.92 -11.11 16.05
N PHE A 144 9.58 -12.12 16.85
CA PHE A 144 8.30 -12.14 17.55
C PHE A 144 8.49 -11.70 19.00
N SER A 145 7.81 -10.63 19.39
CA SER A 145 7.71 -10.24 20.79
C SER A 145 6.82 -11.24 21.53
N LYS A 146 7.33 -11.86 22.60
CA LYS A 146 6.51 -12.60 23.57
C LYS A 146 5.95 -11.60 24.57
N VAL A 147 4.81 -11.01 24.25
CA VAL A 147 3.95 -10.42 25.28
C VAL A 147 3.11 -11.57 25.81
N ARG A 148 3.47 -12.13 26.98
CA ARG A 148 2.62 -13.13 27.63
C ARG A 148 1.44 -12.39 28.26
N CYS A 149 0.26 -12.52 27.67
CA CYS A 149 -0.98 -12.45 28.44
C CYS A 149 -1.13 -13.81 29.14
N SER A 150 -1.28 -13.84 30.46
CA SER A 150 -1.57 -15.08 31.20
C SER A 150 -2.89 -15.67 30.70
N ALA A 151 -2.86 -16.93 30.27
CA ALA A 151 -4.01 -17.66 29.73
C ALA A 151 -5.08 -18.04 30.77
N SER A 152 -5.22 -17.25 31.83
CA SER A 152 -6.35 -17.29 32.77
C SER A 152 -7.21 -16.03 32.71
N ASP A 153 -6.78 -14.99 31.98
CA ASP A 153 -7.47 -13.71 31.90
C ASP A 153 -7.67 -13.32 30.43
N GLU A 154 -8.84 -13.64 29.88
CA GLU A 154 -9.38 -12.93 28.72
C GLU A 154 -9.72 -11.49 29.14
N SER A 155 -8.69 -10.66 29.31
CA SER A 155 -8.87 -9.22 29.38
C SER A 155 -8.06 -8.59 28.25
N TYR A 156 -8.76 -8.37 27.14
CA TYR A 156 -8.55 -7.16 26.34
C TYR A 156 -8.38 -5.98 27.30
N LEU A 157 -7.64 -4.95 26.91
CA LEU A 157 -7.74 -3.64 27.56
C LEU A 157 -9.19 -3.19 27.41
N ASP A 158 -10.04 -3.62 28.35
CA ASP A 158 -11.43 -3.26 28.42
C ASP A 158 -11.42 -1.84 28.96
N ILE A 159 -11.39 -0.89 28.03
CA ILE A 159 -11.42 0.56 28.30
C ILE A 159 -12.65 0.94 29.17
N SER A 160 -13.58 0.00 29.42
CA SER A 160 -14.68 0.15 30.38
C SER A 160 -14.31 -0.08 31.85
N ASN A 161 -13.31 -0.92 32.19
CA ASN A 161 -12.96 -1.24 33.57
C ASN A 161 -11.44 -1.26 33.78
N GLY A 162 -10.93 -0.25 34.50
CA GLY A 162 -9.50 -0.05 34.74
C GLY A 162 -8.84 -1.13 35.60
N HIS A 163 -8.48 -2.26 35.00
CA HIS A 163 -7.63 -3.29 35.59
C HIS A 163 -6.27 -3.44 34.88
N ASP A 164 -5.28 -3.90 35.65
CA ASP A 164 -3.85 -3.82 35.39
C ASP A 164 -3.33 -4.95 34.48
N LEU A 165 -2.45 -4.61 33.53
CA LEU A 165 -1.54 -5.57 32.90
C LEU A 165 -0.43 -5.93 33.88
N SER A 166 -0.19 -7.23 34.11
CA SER A 166 0.98 -7.70 34.86
C SER A 166 2.08 -8.17 33.90
N TYR A 167 3.27 -7.60 34.06
CA TYR A 167 4.52 -8.13 33.51
C TYR A 167 5.25 -8.83 34.66
N GLU A 168 5.23 -10.16 34.73
CA GLU A 168 6.03 -10.87 35.74
C GLU A 168 7.50 -10.96 35.31
N ASN A 169 8.38 -10.35 36.11
CA ASN A 169 9.79 -10.71 36.17
C ASN A 169 9.92 -12.03 36.94
N GLY A 170 10.13 -13.14 36.23
CA GLY A 170 10.69 -14.35 36.85
C GLY A 170 12.06 -14.02 37.47
N PRO A 171 12.49 -14.76 38.52
CA PRO A 171 13.67 -14.40 39.29
C PRO A 171 14.87 -14.30 38.36
N ALA A 172 15.75 -13.34 38.63
CA ALA A 172 17.00 -13.08 37.94
C ALA A 172 17.88 -14.34 37.89
N ARG A 173 17.57 -15.26 36.97
CA ARG A 173 18.55 -16.11 36.34
C ARG A 173 19.19 -15.21 35.32
N THR A 174 20.46 -14.95 35.51
CA THR A 174 21.39 -14.37 34.55
C THR A 174 21.02 -14.82 33.14
N VAL A 175 20.15 -14.05 32.47
CA VAL A 175 19.91 -14.24 31.06
C VAL A 175 21.15 -13.63 30.47
N GLU A 176 22.13 -14.50 30.18
CA GLU A 176 23.23 -14.14 29.32
C GLU A 176 22.67 -13.27 28.20
N HIS A 177 23.21 -12.06 28.06
CA HIS A 177 23.07 -11.25 26.87
C HIS A 177 23.52 -12.11 25.69
N LYS A 178 22.65 -12.97 25.16
CA LYS A 178 22.78 -13.47 23.81
C LYS A 178 22.59 -12.22 22.96
N LYS A 179 23.71 -11.61 22.58
CA LYS A 179 23.81 -10.64 21.49
C LYS A 179 22.81 -11.09 20.43
N SER A 180 21.73 -10.33 20.27
CA SER A 180 20.72 -10.64 19.28
C SER A 180 21.41 -10.73 17.94
N THR A 181 21.50 -11.94 17.37
CA THR A 181 22.05 -12.20 16.03
C THR A 181 21.10 -11.70 14.92
N THR A 182 20.19 -10.78 15.27
CA THR A 182 19.04 -10.33 14.47
C THR A 182 19.06 -8.83 14.22
N LYS A 183 20.06 -8.10 14.74
CA LYS A 183 20.32 -6.71 14.33
C LYS A 183 21.00 -6.76 12.98
N VAL A 184 20.29 -6.40 11.90
CA VAL A 184 20.93 -6.16 10.61
C VAL A 184 21.60 -4.80 10.71
N ARG A 185 22.85 -4.82 11.18
CA ARG A 185 23.76 -3.69 11.03
C ARG A 185 24.32 -3.74 9.62
N PRO A 186 24.47 -2.60 8.93
CA PRO A 186 25.19 -2.56 7.68
C PRO A 186 26.72 -2.67 7.92
N PHE A 187 27.19 -3.76 8.56
CA PHE A 187 28.59 -4.19 8.80
C PHE A 187 29.18 -4.10 10.22
N ASP A 188 30.26 -4.89 10.41
CA ASP A 188 31.20 -4.94 11.56
C ASP A 188 32.44 -4.02 11.33
N SER A 189 32.35 -3.02 10.44
CA SER A 189 33.40 -1.99 10.33
C SER A 189 33.19 -0.92 11.39
N GLU A 190 34.29 -0.38 11.94
CA GLU A 190 34.23 0.69 12.96
C GLU A 190 33.67 2.00 12.40
N GLU A 191 33.70 2.19 11.08
CA GLU A 191 33.10 3.31 10.36
C GLU A 191 32.06 2.82 9.34
N TRP A 192 30.82 3.27 9.48
CA TRP A 192 29.72 2.98 8.57
C TRP A 192 28.74 4.15 8.54
N GLN A 193 28.06 4.32 7.40
CA GLN A 193 27.05 5.38 7.20
C GLN A 193 25.82 4.77 6.54
N VAL A 194 24.66 5.01 7.13
CA VAL A 194 23.37 4.56 6.59
C VAL A 194 22.36 5.69 6.65
N GLU A 195 21.51 5.73 5.64
CA GLU A 195 20.32 6.59 5.59
C GLU A 195 19.10 5.68 5.38
N TYR A 196 18.09 5.85 6.24
CA TYR A 196 16.81 5.17 6.13
C TYR A 196 15.73 6.16 5.73
N PHE A 197 14.96 5.82 4.69
CA PHE A 197 13.87 6.64 4.18
C PHE A 197 12.55 5.91 4.40
N VAL A 198 11.70 6.41 5.27
CA VAL A 198 10.38 5.81 5.51
C VAL A 198 9.32 6.63 4.80
N ALA A 199 8.57 5.99 3.91
CA ALA A 199 7.52 6.67 3.16
C ALA A 199 6.29 5.79 3.00
N SER A 200 5.13 6.40 2.79
CA SER A 200 3.92 5.69 2.38
C SER A 200 3.90 5.36 0.89
N ASP A 201 4.77 5.99 0.09
CA ASP A 201 4.87 5.77 -1.36
C ASP A 201 6.34 5.77 -1.80
N ALA A 202 6.69 4.88 -2.73
CA ALA A 202 8.04 4.71 -3.23
C ALA A 202 8.58 5.93 -4.01
N SER A 203 7.70 6.78 -4.55
CA SER A 203 8.08 8.01 -5.26
C SER A 203 8.86 8.99 -4.38
N ALA A 204 8.64 9.01 -3.07
CA ALA A 204 9.39 9.84 -2.13
C ALA A 204 10.79 9.28 -1.78
N ILE A 205 11.10 8.06 -2.23
CA ILE A 205 12.35 7.35 -1.91
C ILE A 205 13.26 7.26 -3.14
N ILE A 206 12.67 7.15 -4.35
CA ILE A 206 13.39 6.77 -5.57
C ILE A 206 14.53 7.73 -5.97
N GLU A 207 14.46 8.99 -5.56
CA GLU A 207 15.54 9.96 -5.78
C GLU A 207 16.79 9.68 -4.91
N HIS A 208 16.61 8.98 -3.79
CA HIS A 208 17.67 8.65 -2.85
C HIS A 208 18.17 7.23 -3.04
N THR A 209 17.28 6.25 -3.19
CA THR A 209 17.66 4.84 -3.33
C THR A 209 16.59 4.02 -4.05
N LYS A 210 17.02 2.98 -4.77
CA LYS A 210 16.13 1.98 -5.36
C LYS A 210 15.95 0.75 -4.48
N GLN A 211 16.75 0.61 -3.44
CA GLN A 211 16.67 -0.52 -2.51
C GLN A 211 15.60 -0.24 -1.46
N VAL A 212 14.52 -1.01 -1.51
CA VAL A 212 13.37 -0.82 -0.63
C VAL A 212 12.93 -2.11 0.05
N LEU A 213 12.36 -1.97 1.23
CA LEU A 213 11.77 -3.04 2.00
C LEU A 213 10.32 -2.65 2.30
N PHE A 214 9.37 -3.44 1.79
CA PHE A 214 7.95 -3.24 2.05
C PHE A 214 7.57 -3.88 3.38
N LEU A 215 6.90 -3.11 4.24
CA LEU A 215 6.32 -3.67 5.47
C LEU A 215 4.98 -4.35 5.16
N GLU A 216 4.68 -5.38 5.95
CA GLU A 216 3.37 -6.02 6.00
C GLU A 216 2.59 -5.54 7.23
N ASP A 217 1.31 -5.88 7.27
CA ASP A 217 0.45 -5.56 8.41
C ASP A 217 1.01 -6.14 9.72
N ASP A 218 0.95 -5.35 10.78
CA ASP A 218 1.47 -5.62 12.13
C ASP A 218 3.00 -5.74 12.22
N ASP A 219 3.74 -5.43 11.15
CA ASP A 219 5.18 -5.22 11.26
C ASP A 219 5.47 -3.93 12.05
N VAL A 220 6.44 -4.02 12.95
CA VAL A 220 7.03 -2.91 13.70
C VAL A 220 8.50 -2.83 13.33
N ALA A 221 8.82 -1.92 12.41
CA ALA A 221 10.18 -1.58 12.04
C ALA A 221 10.78 -0.64 13.08
N PHE A 222 11.95 -0.98 13.59
CA PHE A 222 12.66 -0.23 14.62
C PHE A 222 14.10 0.03 14.20
N VAL A 223 14.46 1.31 14.17
CA VAL A 223 15.83 1.79 13.94
C VAL A 223 16.42 2.26 15.26
N GLU A 224 17.50 1.61 15.69
CA GLU A 224 18.26 1.93 16.89
C GLU A 224 19.75 1.74 16.61
N ASP A 225 20.58 2.70 17.00
CA ASP A 225 22.02 2.72 16.72
C ASP A 225 22.31 2.44 15.23
N GLY A 226 21.46 3.03 14.37
CA GLY A 226 21.37 2.84 12.92
C GLY A 226 21.26 1.40 12.41
N ALA A 227 20.82 0.46 13.25
CA ALA A 227 20.43 -0.88 12.83
C ALA A 227 18.90 -0.96 12.65
N LEU A 228 18.44 -1.48 11.51
CA LEU A 228 17.03 -1.75 11.26
C LEU A 228 16.67 -3.17 11.70
N THR A 229 15.61 -3.29 12.50
CA THR A 229 15.02 -4.57 12.91
C THR A 229 13.52 -4.58 12.69
N ILE A 230 12.94 -5.75 12.40
CA ILE A 230 11.51 -5.90 12.14
C ILE A 230 10.93 -6.85 13.17
N HIS A 231 9.86 -6.42 13.81
CA HIS A 231 9.19 -7.16 14.89
C HIS A 231 7.71 -7.32 14.59
N ARG A 232 7.06 -8.32 15.20
CA ARG A 232 5.61 -8.50 15.19
C ARG A 232 5.13 -8.93 16.56
N VAL A 233 3.97 -8.42 16.96
CA VAL A 233 3.31 -8.79 18.21
C VAL A 233 2.48 -10.05 17.99
N GLY A 234 2.77 -11.11 18.76
CA GLY A 234 1.98 -12.36 18.75
C GLY A 234 2.36 -13.33 17.63
N ARG A 235 2.19 -14.63 17.90
CA ARG A 235 2.23 -15.69 16.88
C ARG A 235 0.79 -16.04 16.56
N SER A 236 0.37 -15.90 15.31
CA SER A 236 -0.76 -16.70 14.84
C SER A 236 -0.36 -18.16 14.97
N SER A 237 -1.16 -18.97 15.67
CA SER A 237 -0.87 -20.37 16.01
C SER A 237 -0.62 -21.29 14.80
N SER A 238 -0.77 -20.78 13.58
CA SER A 238 -0.59 -21.49 12.31
C SER A 238 0.77 -21.26 11.61
N GLU A 239 1.63 -20.35 12.08
CA GLU A 239 2.84 -19.96 11.33
C GLU A 239 4.15 -20.43 12.00
N ASN A 240 4.54 -21.67 11.71
CA ASN A 240 5.84 -22.22 12.12
C ASN A 240 7.02 -21.78 11.22
N THR A 241 6.78 -20.92 10.23
CA THR A 241 7.79 -20.47 9.26
C THR A 241 8.44 -19.17 9.73
N VAL A 242 9.78 -19.09 9.66
CA VAL A 242 10.51 -17.83 9.90
C VAL A 242 10.10 -16.84 8.81
N GLN A 243 9.27 -15.85 9.15
CA GLN A 243 8.93 -14.77 8.23
C GLN A 243 10.14 -13.88 7.98
N ARG A 244 10.29 -13.43 6.74
CA ARG A 244 11.38 -12.58 6.30
C ARG A 244 10.82 -11.47 5.41
N ARG A 245 11.41 -10.29 5.50
CA ARG A 245 11.22 -9.21 4.53
C ARG A 245 12.44 -9.11 3.66
N GLU A 246 12.24 -9.11 2.35
CA GLU A 246 13.31 -9.00 1.38
C GLU A 246 13.47 -7.55 0.92
N VAL A 247 14.72 -7.11 0.78
CA VAL A 247 15.06 -5.86 0.11
C VAL A 247 14.91 -6.07 -1.39
N GLN A 248 13.96 -5.35 -1.96
CA GLN A 248 13.66 -5.38 -3.39
C GLN A 248 14.29 -4.17 -4.08
N ASN A 249 14.58 -4.32 -5.37
CA ASN A 249 15.03 -3.21 -6.21
C ASN A 249 13.83 -2.67 -7.00
N LEU A 250 13.58 -1.37 -6.89
CA LEU A 250 12.54 -0.70 -7.66
C LEU A 250 12.94 -0.59 -9.14
N ASN A 251 12.09 -1.13 -10.01
CA ASN A 251 12.22 -0.98 -11.47
C ASN A 251 11.78 0.41 -11.99
N MET A 252 11.48 1.34 -11.08
CA MET A 252 11.01 2.68 -11.38
C MET A 252 12.18 3.62 -11.65
N GLU A 253 12.00 4.55 -12.57
CA GLU A 253 12.99 5.57 -12.90
C GLU A 253 12.52 6.96 -12.44
N LEU A 254 13.45 7.78 -11.97
CA LEU A 254 13.15 9.13 -11.47
C LEU A 254 12.42 9.99 -12.52
N GLN A 255 12.78 9.85 -13.79
CA GLN A 255 12.14 10.57 -14.90
C GLN A 255 10.64 10.30 -15.01
N GLN A 256 10.18 9.12 -14.60
CA GLN A 256 8.77 8.75 -14.67
C GLN A 256 7.90 9.57 -13.71
N ILE A 257 8.47 10.11 -12.62
CA ILE A 257 7.77 10.95 -11.63
C ILE A 257 8.09 12.44 -11.76
N MET A 258 8.91 12.84 -12.73
CA MET A 258 9.17 14.25 -13.02
C MET A 258 8.23 14.73 -14.13
N LYS A 259 7.96 16.04 -14.19
CA LYS A 259 7.18 16.63 -15.29
C LYS A 259 7.92 16.66 -16.62
N GLY A 260 9.26 16.65 -16.59
CA GLY A 260 10.08 16.84 -17.79
C GLY A 260 9.76 18.18 -18.46
N ASN A 261 9.48 18.14 -19.76
CA ASN A 261 9.17 19.32 -20.57
C ASN A 261 7.69 19.74 -20.53
N PHE A 262 6.85 19.08 -19.74
CA PHE A 262 5.41 19.36 -19.67
C PHE A 262 5.06 20.34 -18.53
N LYS A 263 3.96 21.08 -18.69
CA LYS A 263 3.51 22.06 -17.66
C LYS A 263 2.92 21.36 -16.43
N THR A 264 2.15 20.30 -16.65
CA THR A 264 1.44 19.55 -15.60
C THR A 264 1.67 18.04 -15.77
N PHE A 265 1.49 17.29 -14.68
CA PHE A 265 1.55 15.82 -14.74
C PHE A 265 0.46 15.24 -15.61
N MET A 266 -0.78 15.76 -15.51
CA MET A 266 -1.88 15.32 -16.37
C MET A 266 -1.55 15.51 -17.86
N GLN A 267 -0.93 16.63 -18.24
CA GLN A 267 -0.49 16.83 -19.62
C GLN A 267 0.57 15.79 -20.02
N LYS A 268 1.63 15.61 -19.21
CA LYS A 268 2.64 14.58 -19.45
C LYS A 268 1.99 13.21 -19.65
N GLU A 269 1.11 12.81 -18.74
CA GLU A 269 0.48 11.49 -18.72
C GLU A 269 -0.47 11.26 -19.89
N ILE A 270 -1.18 12.29 -20.36
CA ILE A 270 -1.97 12.23 -21.59
C ILE A 270 -1.08 11.99 -22.81
N PHE A 271 0.03 12.73 -22.91
CA PHE A 271 0.96 12.63 -24.04
C PHE A 271 1.88 11.39 -23.98
N GLU A 272 2.03 10.77 -22.82
CA GLU A 272 2.71 9.48 -22.62
C GLU A 272 1.85 8.26 -23.00
N GLN A 273 0.57 8.45 -23.34
CA GLN A 273 -0.33 7.35 -23.63
C GLN A 273 0.16 6.39 -24.74
N PRO A 274 0.75 6.86 -25.87
CA PRO A 274 1.32 5.96 -26.87
C PRO A 274 2.35 4.99 -26.28
N GLU A 275 3.24 5.49 -25.43
CA GLU A 275 4.27 4.68 -24.78
C GLU A 275 3.68 3.75 -23.71
N SER A 276 2.77 4.26 -22.87
CA SER A 276 2.13 3.46 -21.81
C SER A 276 1.34 2.27 -22.35
N ILE A 277 0.71 2.44 -23.53
CA ILE A 277 -0.03 1.39 -24.23
C ILE A 277 0.92 0.33 -24.79
N VAL A 278 2.06 0.74 -25.37
CA VAL A 278 3.13 -0.19 -25.77
C VAL A 278 3.65 -0.97 -24.56
N ASN A 279 3.88 -0.29 -23.43
CA ASN A 279 4.35 -0.92 -22.19
C ASN A 279 3.33 -1.89 -21.60
N THR A 280 2.03 -1.60 -21.75
CA THR A 280 0.94 -2.49 -21.35
C THR A 280 0.91 -3.77 -22.20
N MET A 281 1.22 -3.70 -23.50
CA MET A 281 1.26 -4.87 -24.40
C MET A 281 2.59 -5.63 -24.36
N ARG A 282 3.67 -5.01 -23.89
CA ARG A 282 5.03 -5.54 -23.93
C ARG A 282 5.11 -6.93 -23.29
N GLY A 283 5.58 -7.91 -24.06
CA GLY A 283 5.72 -9.30 -23.61
C GLY A 283 4.38 -10.06 -23.44
N ARG A 284 3.25 -9.43 -23.77
CA ARG A 284 1.90 -10.02 -23.67
C ARG A 284 1.28 -10.23 -25.04
N LEU A 285 1.39 -9.25 -25.94
CA LEU A 285 1.05 -9.42 -27.34
C LEU A 285 2.30 -9.85 -28.10
N LEU A 286 2.35 -11.10 -28.55
CA LEU A 286 3.47 -11.66 -29.28
C LEU A 286 3.37 -11.32 -30.77
N SER A 287 4.52 -11.35 -31.47
CA SER A 287 4.57 -11.15 -32.93
C SER A 287 3.78 -12.20 -33.72
N SER A 288 3.51 -13.36 -33.12
CA SER A 288 2.61 -14.40 -33.66
C SER A 288 1.13 -14.01 -33.62
N GLY A 289 0.77 -12.91 -32.96
CA GLY A 289 -0.60 -12.54 -32.63
C GLY A 289 -1.16 -13.25 -31.39
N GLN A 290 -0.38 -14.10 -30.73
CA GLN A 290 -0.81 -14.72 -29.47
C GLN A 290 -0.80 -13.71 -28.33
N VAL A 291 -1.85 -13.71 -27.52
CA VAL A 291 -1.94 -12.92 -26.28
C VAL A 291 -1.67 -13.82 -25.09
N VAL A 292 -0.72 -13.43 -24.23
CA VAL A 292 -0.32 -14.16 -23.03
C VAL A 292 -0.32 -13.21 -21.84
N LEU A 293 -1.16 -13.51 -20.85
CA LEU A 293 -1.18 -12.80 -19.57
C LEU A 293 -0.56 -13.68 -18.49
N GLY A 294 0.75 -13.55 -18.30
CA GLY A 294 1.52 -14.41 -17.39
C GLY A 294 0.94 -14.49 -15.97
N GLY A 295 0.44 -13.37 -15.43
CA GLY A 295 -0.09 -13.30 -14.07
C GLY A 295 -1.42 -14.03 -13.84
N ILE A 296 -2.10 -14.51 -14.88
CA ILE A 296 -3.33 -15.33 -14.77
C ILE A 296 -3.17 -16.73 -15.39
N LYS A 297 -2.02 -17.05 -15.97
CA LYS A 297 -1.81 -18.24 -16.79
C LYS A 297 -2.20 -19.54 -16.09
N ASP A 298 -1.83 -19.66 -14.82
CA ASP A 298 -2.11 -20.85 -14.01
C ASP A 298 -3.60 -20.99 -13.66
N TYR A 299 -4.36 -19.90 -13.75
CA TYR A 299 -5.79 -19.84 -13.43
C TYR A 299 -6.68 -19.79 -14.68
N THR A 300 -6.13 -19.68 -15.90
CA THR A 300 -6.92 -19.55 -17.14
C THR A 300 -7.97 -20.66 -17.29
N SER A 301 -7.62 -21.89 -16.89
CA SER A 301 -8.55 -23.03 -16.96
C SER A 301 -9.70 -22.94 -15.95
N ASP A 302 -9.47 -22.35 -14.77
CA ASP A 302 -10.53 -22.05 -13.80
C ASP A 302 -11.42 -20.90 -14.27
N ILE A 303 -10.80 -19.85 -14.82
CA ILE A 303 -11.51 -18.67 -15.35
C ILE A 303 -12.45 -19.09 -16.49
N LYS A 304 -11.99 -19.92 -17.43
CA LYS A 304 -12.83 -20.40 -18.55
C LYS A 304 -13.99 -21.31 -18.12
N ARG A 305 -13.95 -21.89 -16.92
CA ARG A 305 -15.02 -22.73 -16.36
C ARG A 305 -16.06 -21.94 -15.55
N CYS A 306 -15.80 -20.67 -15.29
CA CYS A 306 -16.72 -19.84 -14.53
C CYS A 306 -18.01 -19.58 -15.30
N ARG A 307 -19.06 -19.15 -14.60
CA ARG A 307 -20.37 -18.88 -15.21
C ARG A 307 -20.69 -17.41 -15.34
N ARG A 308 -19.91 -16.53 -14.71
CA ARG A 308 -20.15 -15.09 -14.65
C ARG A 308 -18.87 -14.35 -14.30
N LEU A 309 -18.68 -13.22 -14.98
CA LEU A 309 -17.65 -12.23 -14.65
C LEU A 309 -18.30 -11.09 -13.87
N ILE A 310 -17.70 -10.71 -12.76
CA ILE A 310 -18.13 -9.54 -11.97
C ILE A 310 -16.95 -8.58 -11.87
N ILE A 311 -17.09 -7.38 -12.40
CA ILE A 311 -16.04 -6.36 -12.35
C ILE A 311 -16.42 -5.31 -11.32
N VAL A 312 -15.56 -5.12 -10.31
CA VAL A 312 -15.79 -4.21 -9.20
C VAL A 312 -14.70 -3.14 -9.18
N ALA A 313 -15.11 -1.87 -9.18
CA ALA A 313 -14.19 -0.74 -9.18
C ALA A 313 -14.87 0.57 -8.71
N CYS A 314 -14.08 1.65 -8.63
CA CYS A 314 -14.57 3.00 -8.33
C CYS A 314 -14.15 3.99 -9.42
N GLY A 315 -14.94 5.05 -9.61
CA GLY A 315 -14.59 6.22 -10.45
C GLY A 315 -14.14 5.85 -11.87
N THR A 316 -13.01 6.41 -12.31
CA THR A 316 -12.48 6.16 -13.66
C THR A 316 -12.15 4.68 -13.92
N SER A 317 -11.75 3.92 -12.88
CA SER A 317 -11.52 2.47 -13.04
C SER A 317 -12.82 1.71 -13.33
N TYR A 318 -13.96 2.14 -12.76
CA TYR A 318 -15.27 1.60 -13.12
C TYR A 318 -15.65 1.96 -14.57
N ASN A 319 -15.35 3.19 -15.01
CA ASN A 319 -15.59 3.59 -16.40
C ASN A 319 -14.78 2.73 -17.40
N SER A 320 -13.57 2.30 -17.04
CA SER A 320 -12.79 1.38 -17.90
C SER A 320 -13.52 0.04 -18.10
N ALA A 321 -14.21 -0.44 -17.07
CA ALA A 321 -15.01 -1.65 -17.13
C ALA A 321 -16.28 -1.45 -17.97
N ILE A 322 -16.92 -0.28 -17.91
CA ILE A 322 -18.04 0.09 -18.80
C ILE A 322 -17.58 0.00 -20.26
N ALA A 323 -16.44 0.62 -20.59
CA ALA A 323 -15.89 0.62 -21.94
C ALA A 323 -15.58 -0.80 -22.47
N CYS A 324 -15.24 -1.73 -21.58
CA CYS A 324 -14.89 -3.11 -21.97
C CYS A 324 -16.04 -4.11 -21.86
N ARG A 325 -17.20 -3.76 -21.30
CA ARG A 325 -18.29 -4.72 -21.04
C ARG A 325 -18.71 -5.47 -22.29
N GLN A 326 -18.98 -4.74 -23.37
CA GLN A 326 -19.48 -5.32 -24.62
C GLN A 326 -18.49 -6.32 -25.21
N ILE A 327 -17.20 -5.97 -25.28
CA ILE A 327 -16.19 -6.84 -25.89
C ILE A 327 -15.87 -8.05 -25.00
N LEU A 328 -16.01 -7.91 -23.68
CA LEU A 328 -15.91 -9.04 -22.74
C LEU A 328 -17.10 -10.00 -22.93
N GLU A 329 -18.33 -9.50 -23.01
CA GLU A 329 -19.51 -10.32 -23.30
C GLU A 329 -19.37 -11.04 -24.66
N GLU A 330 -18.94 -10.31 -25.71
CA GLU A 330 -18.72 -10.84 -27.06
C GLU A 330 -17.70 -11.99 -27.09
N LEU A 331 -16.52 -11.79 -26.49
CA LEU A 331 -15.41 -12.76 -26.60
C LEU A 331 -15.48 -13.89 -25.56
N SER A 332 -16.08 -13.65 -24.40
CA SER A 332 -16.23 -14.69 -23.37
C SER A 332 -17.53 -15.47 -23.49
N GLU A 333 -18.59 -14.89 -24.07
CA GLU A 333 -19.98 -15.39 -24.01
C GLU A 333 -20.50 -15.60 -22.57
N LEU A 334 -19.88 -14.94 -21.59
CA LEU A 334 -20.30 -14.96 -20.19
C LEU A 334 -21.12 -13.71 -19.86
N PRO A 335 -22.07 -13.79 -18.91
CA PRO A 335 -22.64 -12.61 -18.28
C PRO A 335 -21.54 -11.79 -17.62
N VAL A 336 -21.43 -10.51 -17.99
CA VAL A 336 -20.50 -9.55 -17.39
C VAL A 336 -21.30 -8.54 -16.57
N VAL A 337 -21.15 -8.59 -15.26
CA VAL A 337 -21.78 -7.67 -14.31
C VAL A 337 -20.76 -6.62 -13.90
N LEU A 338 -21.15 -5.35 -13.97
CA LEU A 338 -20.33 -4.23 -13.50
C LEU A 338 -20.93 -3.70 -12.21
N GLU A 339 -20.08 -3.47 -11.21
CA GLU A 339 -20.51 -3.02 -9.89
C GLU A 339 -19.61 -1.87 -9.39
N LEU A 340 -20.25 -0.80 -8.92
CA LEU A 340 -19.55 0.23 -8.14
C LEU A 340 -19.25 -0.36 -6.75
N ALA A 341 -17.99 -0.30 -6.31
CA ALA A 341 -17.55 -1.04 -5.13
C ALA A 341 -18.30 -0.66 -3.84
N SER A 342 -18.68 0.61 -3.67
CA SER A 342 -19.48 1.07 -2.53
C SER A 342 -20.88 0.45 -2.53
N ASP A 343 -21.62 0.59 -3.64
CA ASP A 343 -22.98 0.03 -3.79
C ASP A 343 -22.98 -1.51 -3.69
N PHE A 344 -21.95 -2.16 -4.22
CA PHE A 344 -21.73 -3.60 -4.12
C PHE A 344 -21.70 -4.10 -2.66
N LEU A 345 -21.02 -3.35 -1.79
CA LEU A 345 -20.91 -3.66 -0.37
C LEU A 345 -22.22 -3.35 0.36
N ASP A 346 -22.83 -2.21 0.08
CA ASP A 346 -24.09 -1.76 0.71
C ASP A 346 -25.24 -2.74 0.43
N ARG A 347 -25.35 -3.22 -0.80
CA ARG A 347 -26.37 -4.20 -1.21
C ARG A 347 -26.08 -5.63 -0.75
N LYS A 348 -24.89 -5.88 -0.20
CA LYS A 348 -24.40 -7.24 0.14
C LYS A 348 -24.60 -8.19 -1.03
N THR A 349 -24.05 -7.83 -2.19
CA THR A 349 -24.28 -8.53 -3.46
C THR A 349 -24.03 -10.05 -3.34
N PRO A 350 -24.91 -10.90 -3.92
CA PRO A 350 -24.71 -12.36 -3.93
C PRO A 350 -23.53 -12.79 -4.80
N ILE A 351 -22.60 -13.56 -4.21
CA ILE A 351 -21.41 -14.10 -4.87
C ILE A 351 -21.35 -15.61 -4.66
N PHE A 352 -21.00 -16.32 -5.72
CA PHE A 352 -20.93 -17.77 -5.79
C PHE A 352 -19.51 -18.24 -6.10
N ARG A 353 -19.26 -19.54 -5.91
CA ARG A 353 -17.92 -20.15 -6.10
C ARG A 353 -17.50 -20.24 -7.56
N ASP A 354 -18.46 -20.21 -8.48
CA ASP A 354 -18.26 -20.23 -9.93
C ASP A 354 -18.27 -18.82 -10.55
N ASP A 355 -18.22 -17.78 -9.72
CA ASP A 355 -17.96 -16.40 -10.15
C ASP A 355 -16.45 -16.14 -10.26
N VAL A 356 -16.08 -15.33 -11.26
CA VAL A 356 -14.78 -14.67 -11.32
C VAL A 356 -14.99 -13.18 -11.04
N CYS A 357 -14.41 -12.70 -9.95
CA CYS A 357 -14.44 -11.29 -9.56
C CYS A 357 -13.14 -10.60 -9.99
N ILE A 358 -13.26 -9.56 -10.81
CA ILE A 358 -12.15 -8.74 -11.30
C ILE A 358 -12.20 -7.40 -10.59
N PHE A 359 -11.14 -7.05 -9.87
CA PHE A 359 -11.03 -5.80 -9.11
C PHE A 359 -10.07 -4.85 -9.83
N VAL A 360 -10.59 -3.71 -10.30
CA VAL A 360 -9.80 -2.74 -11.10
C VAL A 360 -9.49 -1.53 -10.24
N SER A 361 -8.19 -1.24 -10.04
CA SER A 361 -7.73 -0.07 -9.28
C SER A 361 -6.31 0.31 -9.69
N GLN A 362 -6.08 1.57 -10.07
CA GLN A 362 -4.75 2.08 -10.38
C GLN A 362 -3.78 1.91 -9.18
N SER A 363 -4.21 2.35 -7.99
CA SER A 363 -3.37 2.32 -6.78
C SER A 363 -3.33 0.92 -6.15
N GLY A 364 -4.38 0.12 -6.33
CA GLY A 364 -4.54 -1.15 -5.62
C GLY A 364 -4.82 -0.99 -4.11
N GLU A 365 -5.14 0.23 -3.67
CA GLU A 365 -5.40 0.59 -2.26
C GLU A 365 -6.77 1.28 -2.07
N THR A 366 -7.57 1.40 -3.13
CA THR A 366 -8.92 1.99 -3.05
C THR A 366 -9.77 1.20 -2.03
N ALA A 367 -10.17 1.85 -0.94
CA ALA A 367 -10.77 1.20 0.24
C ALA A 367 -11.98 0.32 -0.12
N ASP A 368 -12.98 0.86 -0.81
CA ASP A 368 -14.19 0.10 -1.17
C ASP A 368 -13.86 -1.08 -2.09
N THR A 369 -12.98 -0.90 -3.07
CA THR A 369 -12.55 -2.00 -3.97
C THR A 369 -11.82 -3.10 -3.21
N LEU A 370 -10.95 -2.75 -2.26
CA LEU A 370 -10.25 -3.72 -1.41
C LEU A 370 -11.21 -4.44 -0.45
N MET A 371 -12.18 -3.72 0.12
CA MET A 371 -13.23 -4.33 0.95
C MET A 371 -14.12 -5.27 0.13
N ALA A 372 -14.47 -4.91 -1.11
CA ALA A 372 -15.21 -5.78 -2.01
C ALA A 372 -14.43 -7.07 -2.33
N LEU A 373 -13.11 -6.99 -2.52
CA LEU A 373 -12.25 -8.17 -2.67
C LEU A 373 -12.32 -9.06 -1.44
N ARG A 374 -12.13 -8.49 -0.25
CA ARG A 374 -12.21 -9.20 1.03
C ARG A 374 -13.61 -9.76 1.29
N TYR A 375 -14.65 -9.13 0.78
CA TYR A 375 -16.03 -9.63 0.83
C TYR A 375 -16.23 -10.86 -0.07
N CYS A 376 -15.65 -10.88 -1.27
CA CYS A 376 -15.75 -12.01 -2.19
C CYS A 376 -14.91 -13.23 -1.74
N LYS A 377 -13.77 -13.00 -1.08
CA LYS A 377 -12.82 -14.05 -0.67
C LYS A 377 -13.43 -15.20 0.15
N PRO A 378 -14.15 -14.98 1.27
CA PRO A 378 -14.76 -16.07 2.05
C PRO A 378 -15.93 -16.76 1.31
N ARG A 379 -16.45 -16.15 0.24
CA ARG A 379 -17.52 -16.73 -0.60
C ARG A 379 -16.97 -17.69 -1.67
N GLY A 380 -15.65 -17.75 -1.81
CA GLY A 380 -14.96 -18.74 -2.64
C GLY A 380 -14.94 -18.42 -4.13
N ALA A 381 -15.22 -17.17 -4.52
CA ALA A 381 -15.02 -16.72 -5.90
C ALA A 381 -13.53 -16.66 -6.26
N LEU A 382 -13.21 -16.84 -7.54
CA LEU A 382 -11.87 -16.57 -8.05
C LEU A 382 -11.66 -15.05 -8.13
N LEU A 383 -10.51 -14.55 -7.67
CA LEU A 383 -10.27 -13.12 -7.46
C LEU A 383 -9.10 -12.70 -8.33
N ILE A 384 -9.33 -11.74 -9.23
CA ILE A 384 -8.34 -11.22 -10.16
C ILE A 384 -8.12 -9.73 -9.87
N GLY A 385 -6.88 -9.34 -9.61
CA GLY A 385 -6.51 -7.93 -9.43
C GLY A 385 -5.95 -7.30 -10.71
N VAL A 386 -6.54 -6.21 -11.19
CA VAL A 386 -6.02 -5.39 -12.30
C VAL A 386 -5.50 -4.07 -11.73
N THR A 387 -4.17 -3.94 -11.63
CA THR A 387 -3.53 -2.86 -10.87
C THR A 387 -2.34 -2.22 -11.56
N ASN A 388 -2.01 -0.97 -11.20
CA ASN A 388 -0.80 -0.28 -11.68
C ASN A 388 0.30 -0.15 -10.61
N THR A 389 0.07 -0.65 -9.40
CA THR A 389 1.04 -0.56 -8.30
C THR A 389 1.46 -1.95 -7.87
N VAL A 390 2.73 -2.28 -8.12
CA VAL A 390 3.33 -3.56 -7.76
C VAL A 390 3.34 -3.70 -6.24
N GLY A 391 2.95 -4.88 -5.75
CA GLY A 391 2.93 -5.16 -4.32
C GLY A 391 1.84 -4.44 -3.55
N SER A 392 0.87 -3.76 -4.19
CA SER A 392 -0.32 -3.19 -3.53
C SER A 392 -1.16 -4.25 -2.80
N SER A 393 -2.00 -3.82 -1.85
CA SER A 393 -2.86 -4.72 -1.06
C SER A 393 -3.77 -5.58 -1.93
N LEU A 394 -4.41 -4.98 -2.95
CA LEU A 394 -5.25 -5.70 -3.91
C LEU A 394 -4.43 -6.74 -4.70
N CYS A 395 -3.20 -6.42 -5.10
CA CYS A 395 -2.29 -7.34 -5.79
C CYS A 395 -1.90 -8.54 -4.90
N ARG A 396 -1.58 -8.30 -3.62
CA ARG A 396 -1.20 -9.36 -2.67
C ARG A 396 -2.36 -10.26 -2.25
N GLU A 397 -3.57 -9.70 -2.14
CA GLU A 397 -4.73 -10.44 -1.61
C GLU A 397 -5.54 -11.20 -2.68
N SER A 398 -5.36 -10.85 -3.96
CA SER A 398 -5.94 -11.56 -5.11
C SER A 398 -5.30 -12.93 -5.31
N HIS A 399 -6.01 -13.86 -5.97
CA HIS A 399 -5.46 -15.16 -6.34
C HIS A 399 -4.48 -15.06 -7.52
N CYS A 400 -4.79 -14.17 -8.47
CA CYS A 400 -3.98 -13.86 -9.63
C CYS A 400 -4.21 -12.40 -10.06
N GLY A 401 -3.45 -11.90 -11.03
CA GLY A 401 -3.60 -10.50 -11.43
C GLY A 401 -2.93 -10.10 -12.73
N ILE A 402 -3.28 -8.90 -13.18
CA ILE A 402 -2.74 -8.23 -14.36
C ILE A 402 -2.20 -6.88 -13.91
N HIS A 403 -0.88 -6.72 -13.95
CA HIS A 403 -0.26 -5.42 -13.75
C HIS A 403 -0.37 -4.62 -15.05
N ILE A 404 -1.06 -3.48 -15.08
CA ILE A 404 -1.29 -2.75 -16.34
C ILE A 404 0.02 -2.18 -16.92
N ASN A 405 1.01 -1.87 -16.08
CA ASN A 405 2.34 -1.39 -16.50
C ASN A 405 2.28 -0.06 -17.29
N ALA A 406 1.43 0.87 -16.85
CA ALA A 406 1.33 2.21 -17.45
C ALA A 406 2.44 3.17 -16.97
N GLY A 407 3.28 2.72 -16.03
CA GLY A 407 4.17 3.58 -15.25
C GLY A 407 3.43 4.37 -14.17
N PRO A 408 4.14 5.03 -13.25
CA PRO A 408 3.54 5.82 -12.18
C PRO A 408 2.67 6.96 -12.74
N GLU A 409 1.51 7.18 -12.11
CA GLU A 409 0.55 8.24 -12.43
C GLU A 409 0.46 9.16 -11.21
N ILE A 410 0.88 10.41 -11.39
CA ILE A 410 1.00 11.46 -10.37
C ILE A 410 -0.16 12.46 -10.48
N GLY A 411 -0.71 12.64 -11.69
CA GLY A 411 -1.94 13.41 -11.89
C GLY A 411 -3.09 12.86 -11.06
N VAL A 412 -3.87 13.77 -10.44
CA VAL A 412 -5.04 13.39 -9.63
C VAL A 412 -6.13 12.73 -10.49
N ALA A 413 -6.35 13.27 -11.70
CA ALA A 413 -7.27 12.69 -12.67
C ALA A 413 -6.56 11.60 -13.47
N SER A 414 -7.12 10.39 -13.44
CA SER A 414 -6.54 9.24 -14.14
C SER A 414 -6.67 9.37 -15.66
N THR A 415 -5.59 9.08 -16.39
CA THR A 415 -5.51 9.23 -17.86
C THR A 415 -4.92 7.98 -18.49
N LYS A 416 -3.60 7.79 -18.42
CA LYS A 416 -2.91 6.62 -18.97
C LYS A 416 -3.27 5.32 -18.26
N ALA A 417 -3.62 5.37 -16.98
CA ALA A 417 -4.09 4.17 -16.30
C ALA A 417 -5.47 3.73 -16.82
N TYR A 418 -6.37 4.65 -17.18
CA TYR A 418 -7.67 4.32 -17.79
C TYR A 418 -7.51 3.58 -19.12
N THR A 419 -6.71 4.11 -20.05
CA THR A 419 -6.50 3.49 -21.36
C THR A 419 -5.74 2.16 -21.25
N SER A 420 -4.78 2.06 -20.32
CA SER A 420 -4.05 0.82 -20.03
C SER A 420 -4.94 -0.25 -19.35
N GLN A 421 -5.92 0.16 -18.53
CA GLN A 421 -6.93 -0.73 -17.96
C GLN A 421 -7.83 -1.32 -19.05
N ILE A 422 -8.34 -0.49 -19.97
CA ILE A 422 -9.13 -0.94 -21.12
C ILE A 422 -8.36 -1.99 -21.91
N LEU A 423 -7.10 -1.70 -22.22
CA LEU A 423 -6.26 -2.62 -22.99
C LEU A 423 -5.99 -3.94 -22.25
N SER A 424 -5.79 -3.88 -20.94
CA SER A 424 -5.59 -5.06 -20.10
C SER A 424 -6.84 -5.95 -20.08
N LEU A 425 -8.04 -5.35 -19.95
CA LEU A 425 -9.31 -6.07 -20.01
C LEU A 425 -9.61 -6.63 -21.41
N LEU A 426 -9.22 -5.92 -22.46
CA LEU A 426 -9.33 -6.41 -23.84
C LEU A 426 -8.40 -7.61 -24.08
N MET A 427 -7.14 -7.55 -23.63
CA MET A 427 -6.21 -8.70 -23.70
C MET A 427 -6.74 -9.88 -22.87
N PHE A 428 -7.37 -9.62 -21.73
CA PHE A 428 -8.04 -10.66 -20.95
C PHE A 428 -9.15 -11.35 -21.77
N ALA A 429 -10.00 -10.58 -22.44
CA ALA A 429 -11.04 -11.11 -23.34
C ALA A 429 -10.46 -11.93 -24.51
N LEU A 430 -9.32 -11.51 -25.08
CA LEU A 430 -8.60 -12.24 -26.14
C LEU A 430 -8.02 -13.58 -25.66
N VAL A 431 -7.62 -13.68 -24.38
CA VAL A 431 -7.17 -14.94 -23.76
C VAL A 431 -8.35 -15.89 -23.56
N LEU A 432 -9.54 -15.39 -23.21
CA LEU A 432 -10.72 -16.24 -23.02
C LEU A 432 -11.26 -16.82 -24.34
N SER A 433 -11.09 -16.10 -25.46
CA SER A 433 -11.58 -16.50 -26.79
C SER A 433 -10.56 -17.27 -27.66
N ASP A 434 -9.28 -17.23 -27.30
CA ASP A 434 -8.52 -18.46 -27.11
C ASP A 434 -8.64 -19.61 -28.14
N ASP A 435 -9.52 -20.52 -27.77
CA ASP A 435 -9.75 -21.85 -28.32
C ASP A 435 -10.94 -21.89 -29.28
N ARG A 436 -11.56 -20.73 -29.56
CA ARG A 436 -12.77 -20.64 -30.39
C ARG A 436 -12.42 -20.35 -31.84
N ILE A 437 -12.60 -21.36 -32.69
CA ILE A 437 -12.39 -21.25 -34.15
C ILE A 437 -13.25 -20.13 -34.75
N SER A 438 -14.52 -20.01 -34.32
CA SER A 438 -15.45 -18.97 -34.79
C SER A 438 -14.95 -17.53 -34.53
N MET A 439 -14.18 -17.32 -33.47
CA MET A 439 -13.67 -16.00 -33.07
C MET A 439 -12.31 -15.66 -33.70
N THR A 440 -11.71 -16.56 -34.49
CA THR A 440 -10.37 -16.37 -35.06
C THR A 440 -10.25 -15.08 -35.88
N ASN A 441 -11.22 -14.80 -36.75
CA ASN A 441 -11.18 -13.61 -37.61
C ASN A 441 -11.33 -12.32 -36.78
N ARG A 442 -12.28 -12.31 -35.83
CA ARG A 442 -12.51 -11.18 -34.94
C ARG A 442 -11.29 -10.88 -34.07
N ARG A 443 -10.64 -11.91 -33.53
CA ARG A 443 -9.41 -11.77 -32.75
C ARG A 443 -8.28 -11.18 -33.60
N LYS A 444 -8.09 -11.68 -34.84
CA LYS A 444 -7.08 -11.13 -35.77
C LYS A 444 -7.32 -9.65 -36.06
N GLU A 445 -8.57 -9.26 -36.31
CA GLU A 445 -8.95 -7.85 -36.51
C GLU A 445 -8.54 -6.98 -35.31
N ILE A 446 -8.91 -7.39 -34.10
CA ILE A 446 -8.58 -6.68 -32.87
C ILE A 446 -7.05 -6.59 -32.69
N ILE A 447 -6.33 -7.70 -32.87
CA ILE A 447 -4.86 -7.74 -32.74
C ILE A 447 -4.19 -6.81 -33.74
N THR A 448 -4.66 -6.78 -35.00
CA THR A 448 -4.15 -5.83 -35.99
C THR A 448 -4.39 -4.39 -35.54
N ALA A 449 -5.58 -4.07 -35.03
CA ALA A 449 -5.90 -2.74 -34.51
C ALA A 449 -5.02 -2.35 -33.30
N LEU A 450 -4.74 -3.30 -32.40
CA LEU A 450 -3.86 -3.09 -31.24
C LEU A 450 -2.43 -2.72 -31.64
N ASN A 451 -1.90 -3.33 -32.72
CA ASN A 451 -0.57 -2.99 -33.22
C ASN A 451 -0.51 -1.57 -33.80
N SER A 452 -1.59 -1.08 -34.42
CA SER A 452 -1.68 0.30 -34.93
C SER A 452 -2.04 1.35 -33.87
N LEU A 453 -2.60 0.92 -32.73
CA LEU A 453 -3.17 1.80 -31.71
C LEU A 453 -2.20 2.89 -31.19
N PRO A 454 -0.90 2.62 -30.92
CA PRO A 454 0.02 3.67 -30.48
C PRO A 454 0.15 4.82 -31.49
N GLY A 455 0.17 4.50 -32.80
CA GLY A 455 0.23 5.50 -33.87
C GLY A 455 -1.05 6.33 -33.96
N LEU A 456 -2.22 5.68 -33.86
CA LEU A 456 -3.52 6.37 -33.85
C LEU A 456 -3.66 7.32 -32.65
N ILE A 457 -3.17 6.93 -31.46
CA ILE A 457 -3.16 7.83 -30.30
C ILE A 457 -2.25 9.03 -30.57
N GLN A 458 -1.09 8.82 -31.21
CA GLN A 458 -0.20 9.91 -31.57
C GLN A 458 -0.85 10.90 -32.56
N GLU A 459 -1.55 10.40 -33.58
CA GLU A 459 -2.33 11.23 -34.52
C GLU A 459 -3.39 12.06 -33.79
N VAL A 460 -4.10 11.47 -32.81
CA VAL A 460 -5.09 12.20 -31.99
C VAL A 460 -4.43 13.29 -31.14
N LEU A 461 -3.26 13.01 -30.56
CA LEU A 461 -2.52 13.99 -29.76
C LEU A 461 -1.96 15.15 -30.61
N GLU A 462 -1.72 14.94 -31.90
CA GLU A 462 -1.28 16.00 -32.82
C GLU A 462 -2.37 17.05 -33.09
N LEU A 463 -3.66 16.69 -32.94
CA LEU A 463 -4.79 17.62 -33.05
C LEU A 463 -4.80 18.70 -31.96
N ASP A 464 -4.11 18.50 -30.84
CA ASP A 464 -3.93 19.53 -29.80
C ASP A 464 -3.25 20.78 -30.38
N LYS A 465 -2.29 20.60 -31.32
CA LYS A 465 -1.60 21.71 -32.00
C LYS A 465 -2.56 22.52 -32.89
N GLU A 466 -3.53 21.86 -33.51
CA GLU A 466 -4.54 22.49 -34.37
C GLU A 466 -5.63 23.21 -33.57
N SER A 467 -5.85 22.81 -32.31
CA SER A 467 -6.91 23.33 -31.44
C SER A 467 -6.55 24.65 -30.72
N THR A 468 -5.30 25.10 -30.85
CA THR A 468 -4.73 26.22 -30.08
C THR A 468 -5.15 27.66 -30.45
N PRO A 469 -5.96 28.01 -31.47
CA PRO A 469 -6.34 29.42 -31.64
C PRO A 469 -7.44 29.92 -30.68
N ASN A 470 -8.27 29.05 -30.09
CA ASN A 470 -9.55 29.48 -29.49
C ASN A 470 -9.76 29.22 -27.99
N CYS A 471 -8.82 28.60 -27.27
CA CYS A 471 -9.00 28.32 -25.83
C CYS A 471 -8.34 29.35 -24.90
N SER A 472 -7.83 30.47 -25.41
CA SER A 472 -7.26 31.55 -24.58
C SER A 472 -8.26 32.58 -24.05
N GLU A 473 -9.55 32.47 -24.38
CA GLU A 473 -10.58 33.45 -23.93
C GLU A 473 -11.49 32.96 -22.79
N VAL A 474 -11.28 31.76 -22.24
CA VAL A 474 -12.08 31.29 -21.09
C VAL A 474 -11.19 30.62 -20.05
N LEU A 475 -10.40 31.41 -19.33
CA LEU A 475 -9.95 31.13 -17.97
C LEU A 475 -9.74 32.42 -17.19
#